data_AF-A0A3A8PWJ1-F1
#
_entry.id   AF-A0A3A8PWJ1-F1
#
_cell.length_a   1.000
_cell.length_b   1.000
_cell.length_c   1.000
_cell.angle_alpha   90.00
_cell.angle_beta   90.00
_cell.angle_gamma   90.00
#
_symmetry.space_group_name_H-M   'P 1'
#
loop_
_entity.id
_entity.type
_entity.pdbx_description
1 polymer ?
#
loop_
_entity_poly.entity_id
_entity_poly.type
_entity_poly.pdbx_seq_one_letter_code
_entity_poly.pdbx_strand_id
1 'polypeptide(L)'
;MEALTGLLGDVTDGFGSPGRRQALRAPCVWSTARYTSEGRPPSCSRCPVLLRRRGLSAFLLATTLSACSGARTHEDALLFRLEDPVGDDLGDGELVYPRRPDLGRGDLDVVAVAAFAEEGATRFEVTFAHPIAKPSRGQAVDIGGATVADRARHGFYTFNVDLYLDTDRVTGSGRTDTLPGRQLTLAPDSAWEKAVVLTPRPYEAREALRKHWREGALRAYEQKTGPIGGKVEAELNATAEAELTAKVFFPTLIQVSGRTVMFQVPNSFLGQHAQKDWGYGVAVTGASIDRRVALGGVFGGVTEGGPQLMAMGIAPGEPLNERFGGGRKGDPSQSPVVDLLVRPGDSQEAVLGPAKPAWSTVVPSGRVVAPAATVDAGVPEAAPAAAPVTDAGGLDATPSEAPVSGGAVAPVPSGMSGDAGSASPAR
;
A
#
# COMPACT_ATOMS: atom_id res chain seq x y z
N MET A 1 39.61 24.09 -44.41
CA MET A 1 39.16 22.91 -45.16
C MET A 1 37.85 22.50 -44.54
N GLU A 2 36.77 23.18 -44.99
CA GLU A 2 35.72 22.60 -45.86
C GLU A 2 34.88 21.58 -45.10
N ALA A 3 33.55 21.61 -45.05
CA ALA A 3 32.50 22.56 -45.38
C ALA A 3 31.23 21.89 -44.79
N LEU A 4 30.32 22.63 -44.15
CA LEU A 4 28.88 22.40 -44.30
C LEU A 4 28.07 23.47 -43.56
N THR A 5 27.54 24.33 -44.42
CA THR A 5 26.62 25.44 -44.22
C THR A 5 25.18 24.92 -44.21
N GLY A 6 24.30 25.60 -43.47
CA GLY A 6 22.89 25.76 -43.88
C GLY A 6 21.83 25.24 -42.90
N LEU A 7 21.22 26.17 -42.14
CA LEU A 7 19.80 26.53 -42.23
C LEU A 7 19.43 27.44 -41.04
N LEU A 8 19.63 28.74 -41.24
CA LEU A 8 18.99 29.83 -40.49
C LEU A 8 17.74 30.22 -41.29
N GLY A 9 16.57 30.06 -40.66
CA GLY A 9 15.30 30.58 -41.16
C GLY A 9 14.90 31.79 -40.32
N ASP A 10 15.03 32.96 -40.94
CA ASP A 10 14.61 34.28 -40.47
C ASP A 10 13.08 34.38 -40.50
N VAL A 11 12.46 34.81 -39.39
CA VAL A 11 11.07 35.30 -39.37
C VAL A 11 11.03 36.54 -38.47
N THR A 12 11.10 37.71 -39.10
CA THR A 12 10.82 39.00 -38.48
C THR A 12 9.50 39.58 -38.98
N ASP A 13 8.76 40.11 -38.01
CA ASP A 13 7.83 41.24 -38.04
C ASP A 13 6.41 41.11 -38.61
N GLY A 14 5.46 41.46 -37.73
CA GLY A 14 4.06 41.71 -38.00
C GLY A 14 3.34 42.36 -36.81
N PHE A 15 3.64 43.63 -36.57
CA PHE A 15 2.92 44.54 -35.67
C PHE A 15 1.40 44.56 -35.95
N GLY A 16 0.57 44.57 -34.90
CA GLY A 16 -0.86 44.84 -35.04
C GLY A 16 -1.67 44.70 -33.74
N SER A 17 -1.65 45.72 -32.89
CA SER A 17 -2.69 45.97 -31.88
C SER A 17 -3.62 47.06 -32.43
N PRO A 18 -4.96 46.99 -32.22
CA PRO A 18 -5.48 47.72 -31.07
C PRO A 18 -6.72 47.10 -30.38
N GLY A 19 -6.73 47.25 -29.05
CA GLY A 19 -7.85 47.65 -28.19
C GLY A 19 -9.28 47.16 -28.45
N ARG A 20 -9.86 46.47 -27.45
CA ARG A 20 -11.23 46.76 -26.99
C ARG A 20 -11.44 46.40 -25.52
N ARG A 21 -11.96 47.40 -24.80
CA ARG A 21 -12.51 47.33 -23.44
C ARG A 21 -13.86 46.60 -23.48
N GLN A 22 -14.15 45.79 -22.47
CA GLN A 22 -15.49 45.53 -21.92
C GLN A 22 -15.28 44.81 -20.57
N ALA A 23 -15.43 45.51 -19.43
CA ALA A 23 -16.68 45.77 -18.72
C ALA A 23 -17.10 44.60 -17.79
N LEU A 24 -16.69 44.77 -16.53
CA LEU A 24 -17.35 44.38 -15.28
C LEU A 24 -18.77 43.80 -15.40
N ARG A 25 -19.00 42.63 -14.81
CA ARG A 25 -20.26 42.28 -14.10
C ARG A 25 -20.09 40.99 -13.28
N ALA A 26 -20.10 41.17 -11.96
CA ALA A 26 -20.60 40.24 -10.95
C ALA A 26 -21.48 41.10 -10.00
N PRO A 27 -22.28 40.56 -9.06
CA PRO A 27 -22.76 39.19 -8.88
C PRO A 27 -24.32 39.12 -8.80
N CYS A 28 -24.92 37.94 -8.94
CA CYS A 28 -26.29 37.70 -8.48
C CYS A 28 -26.29 36.80 -7.24
N VAL A 29 -26.63 37.45 -6.13
CA VAL A 29 -27.04 36.90 -4.84
C VAL A 29 -28.44 36.32 -5.00
N TRP A 30 -28.65 35.05 -4.63
CA TRP A 30 -30.00 34.56 -4.30
C TRP A 30 -29.98 33.93 -2.90
N SER A 31 -30.81 34.55 -2.06
CA SER A 31 -31.04 34.24 -0.65
C SER A 31 -32.26 33.33 -0.53
N THR A 32 -32.14 32.36 0.38
CA THR A 32 -33.16 31.78 1.27
C THR A 32 -34.60 31.53 0.77
N ALA A 33 -35.03 30.26 0.83
CA ALA A 33 -36.40 29.91 1.19
C ALA A 33 -36.41 28.72 2.15
N ARG A 34 -36.99 28.94 3.34
CA ARG A 34 -37.29 27.95 4.37
C ARG A 34 -38.45 27.07 3.90
N TYR A 35 -38.40 25.77 4.21
CA TYR A 35 -39.56 24.89 4.11
C TYR A 35 -39.81 24.26 5.50
N THR A 36 -40.98 24.54 6.05
CA THR A 36 -41.50 24.00 7.32
C THR A 36 -42.81 23.26 7.06
N SER A 37 -43.13 22.35 7.99
CA SER A 37 -44.44 21.72 8.29
C SER A 37 -44.96 20.73 7.24
N GLU A 38 -44.98 19.43 7.55
CA GLU A 38 -46.02 18.67 8.29
C GLU A 38 -47.26 18.35 7.46
N GLY A 39 -47.66 17.07 7.47
CA GLY A 39 -48.95 16.64 6.94
C GLY A 39 -49.06 15.14 6.64
N ARG A 40 -49.26 14.32 7.68
CA ARG A 40 -49.89 12.98 7.54
C ARG A 40 -51.37 13.14 7.20
N PRO A 41 -51.97 12.17 6.48
CA PRO A 41 -53.28 11.65 6.94
C PRO A 41 -53.37 10.10 6.75
N PRO A 42 -54.51 9.43 7.01
CA PRO A 42 -54.61 8.50 8.15
C PRO A 42 -54.94 7.05 7.76
N SER A 43 -54.81 6.16 8.75
CA SER A 43 -55.29 4.77 8.73
C SER A 43 -56.80 4.67 9.01
N CYS A 44 -57.50 3.84 8.24
CA CYS A 44 -58.83 3.24 8.46
C CYS A 44 -58.96 2.15 7.36
N SER A 45 -59.49 0.94 7.49
CA SER A 45 -60.29 0.26 8.50
C SER A 45 -60.24 -1.27 8.27
N ARG A 46 -60.36 -2.00 9.38
CA ARG A 46 -61.01 -3.32 9.62
C ARG A 46 -61.79 -3.97 8.44
N CYS A 47 -61.46 -5.22 8.04
CA CYS A 47 -62.07 -6.52 8.45
C CYS A 47 -63.19 -7.02 7.47
N PRO A 48 -63.64 -8.31 7.49
CA PRO A 48 -63.09 -9.37 6.62
C PRO A 48 -64.20 -10.24 5.94
N VAL A 49 -63.80 -11.38 5.36
CA VAL A 49 -64.56 -12.65 5.23
C VAL A 49 -65.44 -12.92 3.99
N LEU A 50 -65.03 -13.98 3.26
CA LEU A 50 -65.74 -14.98 2.43
C LEU A 50 -66.43 -14.57 1.11
N LEU A 51 -66.04 -15.21 0.00
CA LEU A 51 -66.77 -16.35 -0.59
C LEU A 51 -66.11 -16.87 -1.89
N ARG A 52 -65.86 -18.20 -1.92
CA ARG A 52 -66.15 -19.18 -2.99
C ARG A 52 -66.34 -18.69 -4.45
N ARG A 53 -65.54 -19.26 -5.37
CA ARG A 53 -65.87 -20.29 -6.40
C ARG A 53 -65.25 -20.02 -7.80
N ARG A 54 -64.57 -21.07 -8.29
CA ARG A 54 -64.57 -21.66 -9.65
C ARG A 54 -64.17 -20.80 -10.85
N GLY A 55 -63.19 -21.33 -11.59
CA GLY A 55 -63.34 -21.53 -13.04
C GLY A 55 -62.18 -21.05 -13.90
N LEU A 56 -61.53 -22.01 -14.56
CA LEU A 56 -61.08 -21.96 -15.96
C LEU A 56 -60.22 -20.76 -16.40
N SER A 57 -58.92 -20.99 -16.62
CA SER A 57 -58.36 -21.04 -17.97
C SER A 57 -56.86 -21.27 -17.89
N ALA A 58 -56.46 -22.48 -18.27
CA ALA A 58 -55.10 -22.79 -18.63
C ALA A 58 -54.80 -22.19 -20.02
N PHE A 59 -53.53 -21.83 -20.20
CA PHE A 59 -52.84 -21.42 -21.43
C PHE A 59 -52.71 -19.92 -21.73
N LEU A 60 -51.44 -19.56 -21.98
CA LEU A 60 -50.89 -18.42 -22.73
C LEU A 60 -50.66 -17.09 -21.98
N LEU A 61 -49.52 -17.00 -21.29
CA LEU A 61 -48.40 -16.09 -21.62
C LEU A 61 -47.35 -16.18 -20.49
N ALA A 62 -46.32 -17.00 -20.65
CA ALA A 62 -45.13 -16.97 -19.79
C ALA A 62 -43.88 -17.20 -20.66
N THR A 63 -43.76 -16.40 -21.71
CA THR A 63 -42.53 -16.23 -22.46
C THR A 63 -41.80 -15.01 -21.94
N THR A 64 -40.49 -15.18 -21.75
CA THR A 64 -39.44 -14.16 -21.63
C THR A 64 -39.44 -13.31 -20.38
N LEU A 65 -38.64 -13.73 -19.38
CA LEU A 65 -37.63 -12.91 -18.69
C LEU A 65 -36.74 -13.84 -17.82
N SER A 66 -36.20 -14.90 -18.45
CA SER A 66 -34.98 -15.54 -17.94
C SER A 66 -33.80 -14.79 -18.54
N ALA A 67 -33.70 -13.50 -18.21
CA ALA A 67 -32.44 -12.79 -18.35
C ALA A 67 -31.60 -13.26 -17.16
N CYS A 68 -30.91 -14.37 -17.34
CA CYS A 68 -29.78 -14.76 -16.52
C CYS A 68 -28.77 -13.60 -16.59
N SER A 69 -28.91 -12.61 -15.71
CA SER A 69 -27.76 -11.83 -15.28
C SER A 69 -26.88 -12.85 -14.58
N GLY A 70 -25.98 -13.47 -15.36
CA GLY A 70 -24.94 -14.32 -14.83
C GLY A 70 -24.19 -13.49 -13.81
N ALA A 71 -24.48 -13.73 -12.54
CA ALA A 71 -23.68 -13.19 -11.46
C ALA A 71 -22.29 -13.77 -11.70
N ARG A 72 -21.38 -12.95 -12.27
CA ARG A 72 -19.98 -13.32 -12.38
C ARG A 72 -19.54 -13.69 -10.99
N THR A 73 -19.15 -14.93 -10.80
CA THR A 73 -18.60 -15.36 -9.54
C THR A 73 -17.25 -14.65 -9.35
N HIS A 74 -16.79 -14.55 -8.11
CA HIS A 74 -15.48 -13.99 -7.79
C HIS A 74 -14.36 -14.64 -8.62
N GLU A 75 -14.49 -15.93 -8.89
CA GLU A 75 -13.57 -16.74 -9.69
C GLU A 75 -13.61 -16.41 -11.19
N ASP A 76 -14.74 -15.90 -11.70
CA ASP A 76 -14.87 -15.49 -13.10
C ASP A 76 -14.21 -14.13 -13.37
N ALA A 77 -14.05 -13.32 -12.31
CA ALA A 77 -13.38 -12.03 -12.38
C ALA A 77 -11.86 -12.14 -12.16
N LEU A 78 -11.35 -13.26 -11.63
CA LEU A 78 -9.93 -13.45 -11.34
C LEU A 78 -9.10 -13.43 -12.63
N LEU A 79 -8.20 -12.45 -12.74
CA LEU A 79 -7.25 -12.30 -13.85
C LEU A 79 -6.01 -13.16 -13.62
N PHE A 80 -5.41 -13.04 -12.44
CA PHE A 80 -4.27 -13.84 -12.00
C PHE A 80 -4.08 -13.76 -10.48
N ARG A 81 -3.23 -14.65 -9.96
CA ARG A 81 -2.74 -14.67 -8.59
C ARG A 81 -1.23 -14.91 -8.58
N LEU A 82 -0.53 -14.15 -7.77
CA LEU A 82 0.85 -14.34 -7.37
C LEU A 82 0.84 -14.84 -5.93
N GLU A 83 1.71 -15.81 -5.63
CA GLU A 83 1.91 -16.37 -4.30
C GLU A 83 3.33 -16.06 -3.86
N ASP A 84 3.49 -15.90 -2.56
CA ASP A 84 4.78 -15.70 -1.92
C ASP A 84 4.89 -16.68 -0.74
N PRO A 85 6.11 -17.07 -0.33
CA PRO A 85 6.32 -17.87 0.86
C PRO A 85 5.75 -17.19 2.12
N VAL A 86 5.59 -17.98 3.19
CA VAL A 86 5.19 -17.44 4.50
C VAL A 86 6.45 -17.34 5.35
N GLY A 87 6.63 -16.20 6.01
CA GLY A 87 7.65 -15.96 7.04
C GLY A 87 9.01 -15.45 6.53
N ASP A 88 9.05 -14.94 5.30
CA ASP A 88 10.21 -14.28 4.66
C ASP A 88 10.17 -12.75 4.77
N ASP A 89 9.36 -12.20 5.67
CA ASP A 89 9.26 -10.79 6.01
C ASP A 89 10.45 -10.24 6.84
N LEU A 90 11.66 -10.66 6.47
CA LEU A 90 12.92 -10.41 7.18
C LEU A 90 13.86 -9.48 6.40
N GLY A 91 13.39 -8.85 5.33
CA GLY A 91 14.19 -7.97 4.48
C GLY A 91 15.43 -8.70 3.95
N ASP A 92 16.62 -8.19 4.25
CA ASP A 92 17.90 -8.82 3.89
C ASP A 92 18.33 -9.97 4.82
N GLY A 93 17.44 -10.46 5.67
CA GLY A 93 17.66 -11.50 6.67
C GLY A 93 18.07 -10.98 8.05
N GLU A 94 18.50 -9.71 8.13
CA GLU A 94 18.96 -9.08 9.37
C GLU A 94 17.96 -8.04 9.91
N LEU A 95 16.87 -7.77 9.18
CA LEU A 95 15.89 -6.75 9.55
C LEU A 95 15.19 -7.11 10.86
N VAL A 96 15.12 -6.13 11.77
CA VAL A 96 14.43 -6.29 13.05
C VAL A 96 13.23 -5.34 13.13
N TYR A 97 12.06 -5.91 13.41
CA TYR A 97 10.81 -5.16 13.57
C TYR A 97 10.88 -4.08 14.67
N PRO A 98 10.18 -2.94 14.49
CA PRO A 98 10.12 -1.87 15.48
C PRO A 98 9.52 -2.33 16.81
N ARG A 99 9.91 -1.68 17.91
CA ARG A 99 9.35 -1.95 19.26
C ARG A 99 7.98 -1.29 19.48
N ARG A 100 7.03 -1.54 18.57
CA ARG A 100 5.66 -1.02 18.69
C ARG A 100 4.65 -2.18 18.84
N PRO A 101 3.59 -2.02 19.64
CA PRO A 101 2.63 -3.10 19.90
C PRO A 101 1.71 -3.41 18.70
N ASP A 102 1.66 -2.52 17.70
CA ASP A 102 0.80 -2.57 16.52
C ASP A 102 1.50 -3.07 15.25
N LEU A 103 2.78 -3.41 15.33
CA LEU A 103 3.56 -3.94 14.20
C LEU A 103 4.63 -4.89 14.71
N GLY A 104 4.34 -6.18 14.63
CA GLY A 104 5.23 -7.27 14.99
C GLY A 104 5.66 -8.10 13.79
N ARG A 105 6.53 -9.08 14.07
CA ARG A 105 6.98 -10.05 13.08
C ARG A 105 5.80 -10.79 12.46
N GLY A 106 5.81 -10.94 11.14
CA GLY A 106 4.77 -11.54 10.33
C GLY A 106 3.65 -10.59 9.92
N ASP A 107 3.58 -9.37 10.45
CA ASP A 107 2.51 -8.42 10.12
C ASP A 107 2.67 -7.81 8.71
N LEU A 108 3.89 -7.84 8.15
CA LEU A 108 4.20 -7.32 6.81
C LEU A 108 4.53 -8.42 5.79
N ASP A 109 4.32 -9.68 6.16
CA ASP A 109 4.45 -10.88 5.33
C ASP A 109 3.26 -10.97 4.37
N VAL A 110 3.47 -10.67 3.09
CA VAL A 110 2.48 -10.81 2.01
C VAL A 110 2.57 -12.22 1.46
N VAL A 111 1.46 -12.95 1.49
CA VAL A 111 1.41 -14.34 1.02
C VAL A 111 0.73 -14.48 -0.34
N ALA A 112 0.00 -13.45 -0.78
CA ALA A 112 -0.60 -13.45 -2.10
C ALA A 112 -0.97 -12.04 -2.60
N VAL A 113 -0.83 -11.86 -3.91
CA VAL A 113 -1.40 -10.72 -4.65
C VAL A 113 -2.29 -11.24 -5.77
N ALA A 114 -3.55 -10.83 -5.80
CA ALA A 114 -4.50 -11.22 -6.83
C ALA A 114 -5.06 -9.99 -7.54
N ALA A 115 -5.36 -10.14 -8.83
CA ALA A 115 -6.00 -9.11 -9.64
C ALA A 115 -7.34 -9.62 -10.17
N PHE A 116 -8.35 -8.76 -10.12
CA PHE A 116 -9.72 -9.05 -10.56
C PHE A 116 -10.19 -7.99 -11.55
N ALA A 117 -10.90 -8.43 -12.59
CA ALA A 117 -11.57 -7.56 -13.53
C ALA A 117 -12.85 -6.98 -12.89
N GLU A 118 -12.94 -5.67 -12.83
CA GLU A 118 -14.15 -4.94 -12.45
C GLU A 118 -14.56 -3.97 -13.56
N GLU A 119 -15.74 -3.38 -13.50
CA GLU A 119 -16.16 -2.45 -14.55
C GLU A 119 -15.26 -1.20 -14.58
N GLY A 120 -14.48 -1.03 -15.66
CA GLY A 120 -13.62 0.15 -15.86
C GLY A 120 -12.37 0.21 -14.98
N ALA A 121 -12.09 -0.82 -14.19
CA ALA A 121 -10.93 -0.87 -13.29
C ALA A 121 -10.41 -2.29 -13.07
N THR A 122 -9.19 -2.40 -12.58
CA THR A 122 -8.67 -3.63 -11.97
C THR A 122 -8.72 -3.48 -10.46
N ARG A 123 -9.33 -4.44 -9.77
CA ARG A 123 -9.22 -4.56 -8.31
C ARG A 123 -8.02 -5.44 -7.98
N PHE A 124 -7.12 -4.92 -7.17
CA PHE A 124 -6.04 -5.70 -6.58
C PHE A 124 -6.39 -6.07 -5.15
N GLU A 125 -6.02 -7.29 -4.76
CA GLU A 125 -6.11 -7.79 -3.40
C GLU A 125 -4.73 -8.23 -2.95
N VAL A 126 -4.24 -7.68 -1.85
CA VAL A 126 -2.98 -8.06 -1.20
C VAL A 126 -3.33 -8.73 0.12
N THR A 127 -2.90 -9.97 0.28
CA THR A 127 -3.20 -10.81 1.44
C THR A 127 -1.94 -11.02 2.25
N PHE A 128 -2.00 -10.67 3.53
CA PHE A 128 -0.92 -10.87 4.49
C PHE A 128 -1.07 -12.19 5.25
N ALA A 129 0.01 -12.69 5.83
CA ALA A 129 -0.01 -13.86 6.70
C ALA A 129 -0.85 -13.59 7.96
N HIS A 130 -0.72 -12.40 8.54
CA HIS A 130 -1.43 -11.97 9.74
C HIS A 130 -2.55 -10.95 9.47
N PRO A 131 -3.53 -10.82 10.39
CA PRO A 131 -4.57 -9.80 10.29
C PRO A 131 -3.99 -8.38 10.31
N ILE A 132 -4.50 -7.51 9.46
CA ILE A 132 -4.07 -6.11 9.39
C ILE A 132 -4.52 -5.36 10.65
N ALA A 133 -3.56 -4.71 11.31
CA ALA A 133 -3.80 -3.89 12.49
C ALA A 133 -4.80 -2.76 12.18
N LYS A 134 -5.90 -2.72 12.96
CA LYS A 134 -6.92 -1.67 12.83
C LYS A 134 -6.50 -0.42 13.59
N PRO A 135 -6.64 0.77 13.00
CA PRO A 135 -6.33 2.01 13.70
C PRO A 135 -7.30 2.19 14.88
N SER A 136 -6.75 2.34 16.08
CA SER A 136 -7.56 2.55 17.29
C SER A 136 -7.82 4.05 17.52
N ARG A 137 -9.00 4.39 18.03
CA ARG A 137 -9.34 5.77 18.45
C ARG A 137 -8.73 6.16 19.80
N GLY A 138 -8.20 5.19 20.56
CA GLY A 138 -7.62 5.41 21.89
C GLY A 138 -6.15 5.84 21.87
N GLN A 139 -5.48 5.71 20.73
CA GLN A 139 -4.07 6.04 20.58
C GLN A 139 -3.93 7.44 19.98
N ALA A 140 -3.54 8.41 20.82
CA ALA A 140 -3.16 9.74 20.38
C ALA A 140 -1.78 9.70 19.71
N VAL A 141 -1.63 10.40 18.59
CA VAL A 141 -0.41 10.41 17.75
C VAL A 141 0.34 11.74 17.89
N ASP A 142 -0.30 12.77 18.42
CA ASP A 142 0.36 14.04 18.75
C ASP A 142 -0.18 14.68 20.01
N ILE A 143 0.59 15.67 20.49
CA ILE A 143 0.26 16.55 21.62
C ILE A 143 -1.04 17.34 21.35
N GLY A 144 -1.45 17.45 20.08
CA GLY A 144 -2.69 18.11 19.64
C GLY A 144 -3.95 17.25 19.75
N GLY A 145 -3.83 15.98 20.17
CA GLY A 145 -4.96 15.08 20.38
C GLY A 145 -5.47 14.39 19.11
N ALA A 146 -4.77 14.47 17.98
CA ALA A 146 -5.15 13.70 16.79
C ALA A 146 -4.90 12.20 17.03
N THR A 147 -5.91 11.37 16.76
CA THR A 147 -5.82 9.91 16.97
C THR A 147 -5.23 9.20 15.75
N VAL A 148 -4.78 7.95 15.93
CA VAL A 148 -4.32 7.11 14.81
C VAL A 148 -5.44 6.95 13.79
N ALA A 149 -6.68 6.78 14.24
CA ALA A 149 -7.85 6.70 13.37
C ALA A 149 -8.10 7.97 12.54
N ASP A 150 -7.84 9.16 13.10
CA ASP A 150 -8.03 10.42 12.37
C ASP A 150 -7.02 10.57 11.21
N ARG A 151 -5.83 9.99 11.38
CA ARG A 151 -4.75 9.98 10.39
C ARG A 151 -4.87 8.80 9.40
N ALA A 152 -5.29 7.63 9.86
CA ALA A 152 -5.42 6.38 9.12
C ALA A 152 -6.79 6.25 8.44
N ARG A 153 -7.15 7.23 7.61
CA ARG A 153 -8.50 7.35 7.03
C ARG A 153 -8.95 6.17 6.18
N HIS A 154 -8.01 5.35 5.70
CA HIS A 154 -8.24 4.21 4.82
C HIS A 154 -8.24 2.86 5.55
N GLY A 155 -8.23 2.85 6.89
CA GLY A 155 -8.41 1.62 7.69
C GLY A 155 -7.16 0.77 7.91
N PHE A 156 -6.00 1.22 7.44
CA PHE A 156 -4.67 0.66 7.73
C PHE A 156 -3.65 1.79 7.89
N TYR A 157 -2.52 1.50 8.53
CA TYR A 157 -1.56 2.56 8.91
C TYR A 157 -0.11 2.10 9.13
N THR A 158 0.16 0.80 9.05
CA THR A 158 1.43 0.20 9.44
C THR A 158 2.33 -0.20 8.26
N PHE A 159 1.81 -0.19 7.03
CA PHE A 159 2.53 -0.66 5.85
C PHE A 159 2.28 0.22 4.61
N ASN A 160 3.18 0.12 3.64
CA ASN A 160 2.96 0.50 2.26
C ASN A 160 3.18 -0.72 1.36
N VAL A 161 2.42 -0.81 0.27
CA VAL A 161 2.64 -1.79 -0.80
C VAL A 161 2.85 -1.05 -2.11
N ASP A 162 3.95 -1.35 -2.79
CA ASP A 162 4.23 -0.85 -4.13
C ASP A 162 4.04 -1.98 -5.13
N LEU A 163 3.32 -1.70 -6.22
CA LEU A 163 3.30 -2.55 -7.40
C LEU A 163 3.97 -1.81 -8.57
N TYR A 164 5.14 -2.28 -8.98
CA TYR A 164 5.86 -1.87 -10.18
C TYR A 164 5.41 -2.74 -11.35
N LEU A 165 4.81 -2.14 -12.36
CA LEU A 165 4.21 -2.83 -13.48
C LEU A 165 5.04 -2.60 -14.74
N ASP A 166 5.66 -3.66 -15.22
CA ASP A 166 6.26 -3.77 -16.54
C ASP A 166 5.16 -4.26 -17.51
N THR A 167 4.60 -3.34 -18.26
CA THR A 167 3.40 -3.54 -19.08
C THR A 167 3.72 -3.92 -20.51
N ASP A 168 4.94 -3.65 -20.99
CA ASP A 168 5.36 -3.91 -22.37
C ASP A 168 6.44 -5.00 -22.49
N ARG A 169 7.10 -5.39 -21.40
CA ARG A 169 8.14 -6.42 -21.31
C ARG A 169 9.34 -6.13 -22.22
N VAL A 170 9.56 -4.87 -22.60
CA VAL A 170 10.64 -4.47 -23.49
C VAL A 170 11.88 -4.09 -22.67
N THR A 171 13.01 -4.75 -22.91
CA THR A 171 14.24 -4.38 -22.19
C THR A 171 14.63 -2.93 -22.43
N GLY A 172 14.79 -2.17 -21.35
CA GLY A 172 15.14 -0.75 -21.39
C GLY A 172 13.98 0.19 -21.73
N SER A 173 12.75 -0.31 -21.86
CA SER A 173 11.57 0.53 -21.66
C SER A 173 11.44 0.86 -20.17
N GLY A 174 10.56 1.79 -19.82
CA GLY A 174 10.26 2.05 -18.42
C GLY A 174 11.38 2.66 -17.57
N ARG A 175 11.19 2.57 -16.25
CA ARG A 175 12.09 3.06 -15.21
C ARG A 175 12.65 1.87 -14.43
N THR A 176 13.93 1.93 -14.07
CA THR A 176 14.58 0.91 -13.24
C THR A 176 14.72 1.35 -11.79
N ASP A 177 14.65 2.64 -11.49
CA ASP A 177 14.67 3.13 -10.12
C ASP A 177 13.35 2.81 -9.41
N THR A 178 13.43 2.28 -8.18
CA THR A 178 12.24 2.21 -7.32
C THR A 178 11.87 3.60 -6.80
N LEU A 179 10.63 3.73 -6.32
CA LEU A 179 10.19 4.97 -5.74
C LEU A 179 11.03 5.36 -4.51
N PRO A 180 11.21 6.67 -4.26
CA PRO A 180 12.00 7.15 -3.15
C PRO A 180 11.65 6.49 -1.81
N GLY A 181 12.68 6.09 -1.07
CA GLY A 181 12.57 5.39 0.21
C GLY A 181 12.71 3.87 0.15
N ARG A 182 12.61 3.23 -1.03
CA ARG A 182 12.72 1.76 -1.16
C ARG A 182 14.16 1.30 -1.37
N GLN A 183 15.00 2.14 -1.97
CA GLN A 183 16.45 1.91 -2.14
C GLN A 183 16.80 0.63 -2.91
N LEU A 184 15.97 0.28 -3.89
CA LEU A 184 16.17 -0.85 -4.81
C LEU A 184 16.23 -0.36 -6.27
N THR A 185 16.72 -1.23 -7.13
CA THR A 185 16.77 -1.00 -8.59
C THR A 185 16.26 -2.26 -9.28
N LEU A 186 15.37 -2.10 -10.25
CA LEU A 186 14.86 -3.18 -11.08
C LEU A 186 15.84 -3.49 -12.21
N ALA A 187 15.86 -4.74 -12.64
CA ALA A 187 16.62 -5.17 -13.81
C ALA A 187 16.09 -4.46 -15.07
N PRO A 188 16.95 -4.17 -16.08
CA PRO A 188 16.52 -3.46 -17.29
C PRO A 188 15.42 -4.18 -18.09
N ASP A 189 15.30 -5.50 -17.99
CA ASP A 189 14.25 -6.33 -18.61
C ASP A 189 12.99 -6.46 -17.75
N SER A 190 12.96 -5.72 -16.64
CA SER A 190 11.93 -5.71 -15.62
C SER A 190 11.58 -4.26 -15.23
N ALA A 191 12.00 -3.30 -16.04
CA ALA A 191 11.75 -1.89 -15.83
C ALA A 191 10.24 -1.60 -15.92
N TRP A 192 9.76 -0.59 -15.18
CA TRP A 192 8.33 -0.36 -15.02
C TRP A 192 7.83 0.88 -15.77
N GLU A 193 6.67 0.78 -16.40
CA GLU A 193 5.97 1.92 -17.00
C GLU A 193 5.03 2.59 -16.01
N LYS A 194 4.44 1.78 -15.11
CA LYS A 194 3.42 2.19 -14.14
C LYS A 194 3.79 1.70 -12.75
N ALA A 195 3.54 2.53 -11.74
CA ALA A 195 3.63 2.17 -10.33
C ALA A 195 2.31 2.44 -9.63
N VAL A 196 1.86 1.51 -8.80
CA VAL A 196 0.71 1.70 -7.90
C VAL A 196 1.22 1.70 -6.47
N VAL A 197 0.91 2.75 -5.72
CA VAL A 197 1.45 2.98 -4.37
C VAL A 197 0.32 3.00 -3.37
N LEU A 198 0.10 1.86 -2.72
CA LEU A 198 -0.81 1.76 -1.58
C LEU A 198 -0.08 2.26 -0.33
N THR A 199 -0.55 3.38 0.19
CA THR A 199 0.03 4.03 1.38
C THR A 199 -1.08 4.62 2.24
N PRO A 200 -0.91 4.71 3.58
CA PRO A 200 -1.94 5.27 4.46
C PRO A 200 -2.29 6.73 4.16
N ARG A 201 -1.39 7.45 3.48
CA ARG A 201 -1.48 8.89 3.19
C ARG A 201 -1.24 9.18 1.70
N PRO A 202 -2.18 8.77 0.81
CA PRO A 202 -1.98 8.80 -0.64
C PRO A 202 -1.77 10.22 -1.17
N TYR A 203 -2.50 11.20 -0.65
CA TYR A 203 -2.37 12.61 -1.07
C TYR A 203 -1.02 13.19 -0.68
N GLU A 204 -0.55 12.95 0.55
CA GLU A 204 0.74 13.46 0.99
C GLU A 204 1.91 12.78 0.31
N ALA A 205 1.81 11.46 0.07
CA ALA A 205 2.81 10.74 -0.71
C ALA A 205 2.88 11.26 -2.15
N ARG A 206 1.73 11.52 -2.79
CA ARG A 206 1.66 12.14 -4.12
C ARG A 206 2.36 13.50 -4.13
N GLU A 207 2.03 14.38 -3.20
CA GLU A 207 2.63 15.71 -3.12
C GLU A 207 4.14 15.66 -2.84
N ALA A 208 4.59 14.74 -1.99
CA ALA A 208 6.01 14.54 -1.71
C ALA A 208 6.76 14.06 -2.97
N LEU A 209 6.18 13.13 -3.72
CA LEU A 209 6.76 12.63 -4.97
C LEU A 209 6.79 13.72 -6.05
N ARG A 210 5.69 14.47 -6.20
CA ARG A 210 5.60 15.61 -7.12
C ARG A 210 6.71 16.61 -6.86
N LYS A 211 6.89 16.99 -5.58
CA LYS A 211 7.97 17.89 -5.16
C LYS A 211 9.35 17.31 -5.51
N HIS A 212 9.56 16.03 -5.24
CA HIS A 212 10.82 15.35 -5.52
C HIS A 212 11.22 15.38 -6.99
N TRP A 213 10.30 14.96 -7.87
CA TRP A 213 10.55 14.90 -9.31
C TRP A 213 10.75 16.28 -9.90
N ARG A 214 9.99 17.27 -9.43
CA ARG A 214 10.20 18.67 -9.76
C ARG A 214 11.62 19.14 -9.41
N GLU A 215 12.05 18.91 -8.17
CA GLU A 215 13.39 19.31 -7.72
C GLU A 215 14.50 18.59 -8.51
N GLY A 216 14.30 17.31 -8.83
CA GLY A 216 15.20 16.55 -9.69
C GLY A 216 15.29 17.13 -11.10
N ALA A 217 14.15 17.47 -11.71
CA ALA A 217 14.08 18.07 -13.04
C ALA A 217 14.74 19.45 -13.09
N LEU A 218 14.49 20.30 -12.09
CA LEU A 218 15.11 21.62 -11.97
C LEU A 218 16.63 21.48 -11.82
N ARG A 219 17.11 20.62 -10.92
CA ARG A 219 18.53 20.38 -10.72
C ARG A 219 19.21 19.86 -11.99
N ALA A 220 18.58 18.91 -12.68
CA ALA A 220 19.11 18.36 -13.92
C ALA A 220 19.17 19.40 -15.04
N TYR A 221 18.20 20.33 -15.09
CA TYR A 221 18.21 21.44 -16.04
C TYR A 221 19.31 22.45 -15.70
N GLU A 222 19.42 22.86 -14.44
CA GLU A 222 20.41 23.83 -13.97
C GLU A 222 21.85 23.36 -14.23
N GLN A 223 22.11 22.07 -13.99
CA GLN A 223 23.41 21.45 -14.28
C GLN A 223 23.77 21.45 -15.78
N LYS A 224 22.77 21.43 -16.67
CA LYS A 224 22.97 21.38 -18.13
C LYS A 224 23.01 22.76 -18.77
N THR A 225 22.18 23.70 -18.29
CA THR A 225 21.88 24.96 -19.01
C THR A 225 22.17 26.21 -18.17
N GLY A 226 22.40 26.07 -16.87
CA GLY A 226 22.63 27.20 -15.95
C GLY A 226 21.34 27.76 -15.31
N PRO A 227 21.33 29.05 -14.92
CA PRO A 227 20.27 29.62 -14.09
C PRO A 227 18.86 29.46 -14.66
N ILE A 228 17.90 29.15 -13.80
CA ILE A 228 16.51 28.90 -14.18
C ILE A 228 15.71 30.20 -14.15
N GLY A 229 15.06 30.54 -15.26
CA GLY A 229 14.05 31.60 -15.32
C GLY A 229 12.65 31.06 -15.01
N GLY A 230 11.74 31.92 -14.52
CA GLY A 230 10.41 31.49 -14.06
C GLY A 230 9.52 30.79 -15.10
N LYS A 231 9.70 31.07 -16.40
CA LYS A 231 8.98 30.36 -17.47
C LYS A 231 9.43 28.89 -17.58
N VAL A 232 10.74 28.65 -17.56
CA VAL A 232 11.33 27.31 -17.62
C VAL A 232 10.94 26.51 -16.38
N GLU A 233 10.95 27.14 -15.21
CA GLU A 233 10.48 26.50 -13.98
C GLU A 233 9.03 26.03 -14.11
N ALA A 234 8.13 26.88 -14.62
CA ALA A 234 6.73 26.51 -14.82
C ALA A 234 6.55 25.35 -15.82
N GLU A 235 7.33 25.32 -16.89
CA GLU A 235 7.31 24.24 -17.88
C GLU A 235 7.79 22.92 -17.27
N LEU A 236 8.93 22.92 -16.57
CA LEU A 236 9.45 21.73 -15.88
C LEU A 236 8.48 21.23 -14.81
N ASN A 237 7.80 22.13 -14.11
CA ASN A 237 6.77 21.77 -13.13
C ASN A 237 5.58 21.06 -13.80
N ALA A 238 5.12 21.56 -14.95
CA ALA A 238 4.03 20.95 -15.70
C ALA A 238 4.43 19.57 -16.25
N THR A 239 5.64 19.43 -16.76
CA THR A 239 6.18 18.14 -17.24
C THR A 239 6.28 17.12 -16.11
N ALA A 240 6.81 17.51 -14.93
CA ALA A 240 6.92 16.61 -13.78
C ALA A 240 5.54 16.13 -13.29
N GLU A 241 4.53 17.01 -13.28
CA GLU A 241 3.16 16.63 -12.91
C GLU A 241 2.51 15.68 -13.93
N ALA A 242 2.74 15.92 -15.22
CA ALA A 242 2.26 15.06 -16.29
C ALA A 242 2.93 13.67 -16.21
N GLU A 243 4.24 13.60 -15.98
CA GLU A 243 4.96 12.34 -15.80
C GLU A 243 4.44 11.58 -14.59
N LEU A 244 4.27 12.26 -13.44
CA LEU A 244 3.74 11.63 -12.22
C LEU A 244 2.36 11.05 -12.46
N THR A 245 1.46 11.82 -13.07
CA THR A 245 0.10 11.36 -13.35
C THR A 245 0.06 10.21 -14.34
N ALA A 246 0.96 10.21 -15.33
CA ALA A 246 1.06 9.13 -16.31
C ALA A 246 1.65 7.84 -15.72
N LYS A 247 2.56 7.94 -14.75
CA LYS A 247 3.37 6.82 -14.27
C LYS A 247 2.98 6.29 -12.90
N VAL A 248 2.42 7.09 -12.01
CA VAL A 248 2.20 6.70 -10.60
C VAL A 248 0.75 6.94 -10.19
N PHE A 249 0.12 5.90 -9.67
CA PHE A 249 -1.23 5.95 -9.14
C PHE A 249 -1.25 5.67 -7.64
N PHE A 250 -1.97 6.52 -6.90
CA PHE A 250 -2.16 6.39 -5.45
C PHE A 250 -3.63 6.04 -5.20
N PRO A 251 -3.97 4.79 -4.88
CA PRO A 251 -5.36 4.40 -4.65
C PRO A 251 -5.98 5.15 -3.48
N THR A 252 -7.28 5.47 -3.61
CA THR A 252 -8.07 6.13 -2.55
C THR A 252 -9.32 5.33 -2.18
N LEU A 253 -9.78 4.46 -3.08
CA LEU A 253 -10.83 3.48 -2.84
C LEU A 253 -10.17 2.21 -2.30
N ILE A 254 -10.12 2.11 -0.96
CA ILE A 254 -9.40 1.07 -0.23
C ILE A 254 -10.35 0.42 0.78
N GLN A 255 -10.31 -0.91 0.85
CA GLN A 255 -11.06 -1.70 1.82
C GLN A 255 -10.12 -2.69 2.50
N VAL A 256 -10.22 -2.80 3.83
CA VAL A 256 -9.44 -3.74 4.64
C VAL A 256 -10.39 -4.76 5.27
N SER A 257 -10.13 -6.04 5.08
CA SER A 257 -10.91 -7.14 5.62
C SER A 257 -10.01 -8.26 6.16
N GLY A 258 -9.95 -8.39 7.49
CA GLY A 258 -9.10 -9.39 8.14
C GLY A 258 -7.62 -9.19 7.78
N ARG A 259 -7.09 -10.08 6.96
CA ARG A 259 -5.70 -10.10 6.47
C ARG A 259 -5.52 -9.52 5.07
N THR A 260 -6.60 -9.07 4.43
CA THR A 260 -6.57 -8.66 3.03
C THR A 260 -6.88 -7.17 2.91
N VAL A 261 -6.08 -6.46 2.11
CA VAL A 261 -6.35 -5.10 1.65
C VAL A 261 -6.69 -5.12 0.17
N MET A 262 -7.77 -4.44 -0.18
CA MET A 262 -8.33 -4.39 -1.53
C MET A 262 -8.32 -2.94 -1.99
N PHE A 263 -7.94 -2.70 -3.24
CA PHE A 263 -8.00 -1.37 -3.84
C PHE A 263 -8.22 -1.43 -5.35
N GLN A 264 -8.80 -0.36 -5.90
CA GLN A 264 -9.10 -0.27 -7.33
C GLN A 264 -8.11 0.64 -8.05
N VAL A 265 -7.72 0.21 -9.25
CA VAL A 265 -6.89 0.98 -10.18
C VAL A 265 -7.64 1.14 -11.49
N PRO A 266 -7.95 2.38 -11.92
CA PRO A 266 -8.72 2.61 -13.14
C PRO A 266 -8.01 2.11 -14.40
N ASN A 267 -8.78 1.56 -15.34
CA ASN A 267 -8.27 1.21 -16.66
C ASN A 267 -7.80 2.44 -17.44
N SER A 268 -8.27 3.65 -17.11
CA SER A 268 -7.73 4.89 -17.70
C SER A 268 -6.27 5.15 -17.34
N PHE A 269 -5.79 4.63 -16.20
CA PHE A 269 -4.39 4.70 -15.80
C PHE A 269 -3.57 3.55 -16.38
N LEU A 270 -4.10 2.32 -16.30
CA LEU A 270 -3.44 1.10 -16.78
C LEU A 270 -3.52 0.91 -18.31
N GLY A 271 -4.39 1.64 -18.99
CA GLY A 271 -4.77 1.42 -20.40
C GLY A 271 -5.81 0.30 -20.60
N GLN A 272 -5.77 -0.73 -19.75
CA GLN A 272 -6.66 -1.90 -19.79
C GLN A 272 -6.69 -2.60 -18.42
N HIS A 273 -7.40 -3.72 -18.30
CA HIS A 273 -7.25 -4.58 -17.13
C HIS A 273 -5.82 -5.10 -17.01
N ALA A 274 -5.35 -5.32 -15.78
CA ALA A 274 -4.05 -5.95 -15.56
C ALA A 274 -3.97 -7.30 -16.28
N GLN A 275 -2.84 -7.57 -16.94
CA GLN A 275 -2.68 -8.75 -17.78
C GLN A 275 -1.65 -9.72 -17.21
N LYS A 276 -1.90 -11.02 -17.35
CA LYS A 276 -1.02 -12.08 -16.83
C LYS A 276 0.38 -12.14 -17.48
N ASP A 277 0.56 -11.48 -18.63
CA ASP A 277 1.83 -11.41 -19.36
C ASP A 277 2.67 -10.18 -18.99
N TRP A 278 2.16 -9.30 -18.13
CA TRP A 278 2.92 -8.20 -17.53
C TRP A 278 3.88 -8.72 -16.45
N GLY A 279 4.92 -7.95 -16.18
CA GLY A 279 5.81 -8.14 -15.04
C GLY A 279 5.30 -7.35 -13.83
N TYR A 280 5.25 -7.99 -12.68
CA TYR A 280 4.83 -7.41 -11.40
C TYR A 280 5.96 -7.47 -10.39
N GLY A 281 6.49 -6.31 -10.03
CA GLY A 281 7.34 -6.15 -8.85
C GLY A 281 6.47 -5.74 -7.67
N VAL A 282 6.42 -6.55 -6.61
CA VAL A 282 5.70 -6.21 -5.38
C VAL A 282 6.70 -6.02 -4.25
N ALA A 283 6.68 -4.86 -3.61
CA ALA A 283 7.54 -4.55 -2.48
C ALA A 283 6.73 -3.98 -1.32
N VAL A 284 7.05 -4.43 -0.11
CA VAL A 284 6.36 -4.06 1.13
C VAL A 284 7.33 -3.32 2.04
N THR A 285 6.89 -2.18 2.57
CA THR A 285 7.64 -1.43 3.59
C THR A 285 6.74 -1.17 4.79
N GLY A 286 7.34 -0.98 5.96
CA GLY A 286 6.62 -0.35 7.07
C GLY A 286 6.20 1.07 6.72
N ALA A 287 5.09 1.55 7.28
CA ALA A 287 4.63 2.93 7.11
C ALA A 287 4.98 3.79 8.33
N SER A 288 5.52 4.97 8.07
CA SER A 288 5.68 6.05 9.06
C SER A 288 4.71 7.16 8.74
N ILE A 289 3.75 7.42 9.64
CA ILE A 289 2.71 8.46 9.48
C ILE A 289 3.14 9.79 10.08
N ASP A 290 4.12 9.74 10.99
CA ASP A 290 4.59 10.91 11.72
C ASP A 290 5.41 11.80 10.80
N ARG A 291 4.85 12.98 10.53
CA ARG A 291 5.61 14.09 9.96
C ARG A 291 6.51 14.65 11.05
N ARG A 292 7.69 14.05 11.22
CA ARG A 292 8.79 14.82 11.79
C ARG A 292 9.22 15.81 10.72
N VAL A 293 8.80 17.06 10.90
CA VAL A 293 9.46 18.17 10.23
C VAL A 293 10.90 18.10 10.70
N ALA A 294 11.82 17.69 9.83
CA ALA A 294 13.23 17.86 10.10
C ALA A 294 13.46 19.37 10.22
N LEU A 295 13.51 19.89 11.45
CA LEU A 295 13.95 21.25 11.79
C LEU A 295 15.48 21.40 11.55
N GLY A 296 16.01 20.74 10.52
CA GLY A 296 17.42 20.61 10.17
C GLY A 296 17.97 21.79 9.35
N GLY A 297 17.33 22.96 9.41
CA GLY A 297 17.85 24.18 8.77
C GLY A 297 18.65 25.08 9.72
N VAL A 298 18.51 24.93 11.05
CA VAL A 298 19.04 25.89 12.03
C VAL A 298 20.12 25.30 12.94
N PHE A 299 20.26 23.97 13.00
CA PHE A 299 21.20 23.28 13.91
C PHE A 299 22.04 22.19 13.24
N GLY A 300 22.57 22.43 12.03
CA GLY A 300 23.67 21.63 11.46
C GLY A 300 23.45 20.13 11.29
N GLY A 301 22.20 19.64 11.42
CA GLY A 301 21.85 18.24 11.26
C GLY A 301 21.54 17.95 9.80
N VAL A 302 22.28 17.01 9.23
CA VAL A 302 22.18 16.51 7.84
C VAL A 302 20.73 16.37 7.38
N THR A 303 20.29 17.25 6.48
CA THR A 303 19.02 17.17 5.74
C THR A 303 19.15 16.31 4.48
N GLU A 304 19.71 15.11 4.58
CA GLU A 304 19.91 14.21 3.43
C GLU A 304 18.99 12.98 3.46
N GLY A 305 17.85 13.09 4.12
CA GLY A 305 16.75 12.17 3.89
C GLY A 305 15.98 12.64 2.66
N GLY A 306 16.23 12.06 1.48
CA GLY A 306 15.30 12.17 0.35
C GLY A 306 13.87 11.78 0.78
N PRO A 307 12.84 12.13 -0.01
CA PRO A 307 11.47 11.78 0.36
C PRO A 307 11.37 10.27 0.52
N GLN A 308 10.91 9.80 1.67
CA GLN A 308 10.76 8.36 1.93
C GLN A 308 9.40 7.81 1.48
N LEU A 309 8.50 8.68 0.98
CA LEU A 309 7.11 8.33 0.63
C LEU A 309 6.43 7.45 1.68
N MET A 310 6.53 7.91 2.94
CA MET A 310 6.01 7.23 4.12
C MET A 310 6.64 5.85 4.40
N ALA A 311 7.68 5.42 3.69
CA ALA A 311 8.44 4.24 4.09
C ALA A 311 9.14 4.51 5.42
N MET A 312 8.95 3.60 6.35
CA MET A 312 9.70 3.54 7.59
C MET A 312 11.15 3.18 7.25
N GLY A 313 12.11 3.95 7.76
CA GLY A 313 13.53 3.68 7.53
C GLY A 313 14.05 2.47 8.31
N ILE A 314 15.27 2.05 7.96
CA ILE A 314 16.07 1.07 8.69
C ILE A 314 17.31 1.75 9.26
N ALA A 315 17.76 1.34 10.45
CA ALA A 315 18.96 1.89 11.07
C ALA A 315 19.76 0.84 11.86
N PRO A 316 21.07 1.05 12.05
CA PRO A 316 21.89 0.13 12.84
C PRO A 316 21.47 0.02 14.30
N GLY A 317 21.65 -1.17 14.85
CA GLY A 317 21.40 -1.50 16.24
C GLY A 317 19.95 -1.82 16.54
N GLU A 318 19.57 -1.57 17.79
CA GLU A 318 18.25 -1.91 18.32
C GLU A 318 17.12 -1.15 17.60
N PRO A 319 16.02 -1.83 17.26
CA PRO A 319 14.84 -1.19 16.70
C PRO A 319 14.29 -0.11 17.64
N LEU A 320 13.78 0.97 17.07
CA LEU A 320 13.00 1.99 17.78
C LEU A 320 11.54 1.92 17.31
N ASN A 321 10.66 2.68 17.94
CA ASN A 321 9.24 2.65 17.57
C ASN A 321 8.97 3.20 16.15
N GLU A 322 9.91 3.98 15.61
CA GLU A 322 9.74 4.75 14.37
C GLU A 322 10.58 4.23 13.19
N ARG A 323 11.35 3.15 13.39
CA ARG A 323 12.23 2.58 12.36
C ARG A 323 12.56 1.13 12.64
N PHE A 324 12.86 0.38 11.58
CA PHE A 324 13.43 -0.96 11.69
C PHE A 324 14.85 -0.92 12.29
N GLY A 325 15.20 -1.96 13.03
CA GLY A 325 16.57 -2.26 13.44
C GLY A 325 17.26 -3.17 12.42
N GLY A 326 18.47 -3.62 12.73
CA GLY A 326 19.23 -4.52 11.83
C GLY A 326 19.97 -3.79 10.70
N GLY A 327 20.02 -2.45 10.74
CA GLY A 327 20.73 -1.70 9.73
C GLY A 327 22.24 -1.95 9.75
N ARG A 328 22.84 -2.00 8.57
CA ARG A 328 24.28 -2.17 8.35
C ARG A 328 24.98 -0.85 8.64
N LYS A 329 25.94 -0.89 9.56
CA LYS A 329 26.68 0.32 9.97
C LYS A 329 27.45 0.89 8.77
N GLY A 330 27.17 2.14 8.43
CA GLY A 330 27.83 2.84 7.33
C GLY A 330 27.26 2.56 5.95
N ASP A 331 26.15 1.81 5.84
CA ASP A 331 25.43 1.64 4.58
C ASP A 331 24.08 2.39 4.63
N PRO A 332 24.05 3.68 4.21
CA PRO A 332 22.81 4.44 4.14
C PRO A 332 21.89 3.99 3.00
N SER A 333 22.35 3.05 2.16
CA SER A 333 21.65 2.58 0.97
C SER A 333 20.96 1.22 1.17
N GLN A 334 20.99 0.67 2.39
CA GLN A 334 20.27 -0.56 2.71
C GLN A 334 18.76 -0.34 2.57
N SER A 335 18.11 -1.23 1.84
CA SER A 335 16.68 -1.19 1.63
C SER A 335 15.91 -1.42 2.95
N PRO A 336 14.90 -0.59 3.27
CA PRO A 336 13.98 -0.87 4.36
C PRO A 336 12.78 -1.74 3.91
N VAL A 337 12.84 -2.34 2.73
CA VAL A 337 11.83 -3.30 2.27
C VAL A 337 11.90 -4.52 3.18
N VAL A 338 10.74 -4.90 3.68
CA VAL A 338 10.57 -5.99 4.65
C VAL A 338 10.25 -7.29 3.94
N ASP A 339 9.48 -7.18 2.87
CA ASP A 339 8.98 -8.30 2.08
C ASP A 339 8.90 -7.90 0.60
N LEU A 340 9.24 -8.83 -0.29
CA LEU A 340 9.54 -8.63 -1.69
C LEU A 340 9.26 -9.91 -2.48
N LEU A 341 8.26 -9.87 -3.36
CA LEU A 341 8.02 -10.97 -4.28
C LEU A 341 9.22 -11.14 -5.23
N VAL A 342 9.80 -12.33 -5.22
CA VAL A 342 10.92 -12.72 -6.09
C VAL A 342 10.50 -13.82 -7.06
N ARG A 343 11.26 -14.00 -8.14
CA ARG A 343 10.99 -15.08 -9.09
C ARG A 343 11.28 -16.44 -8.44
N PRO A 344 10.63 -17.52 -8.91
CA PRO A 344 10.97 -18.87 -8.50
C PRO A 344 12.46 -19.15 -8.69
N GLY A 345 13.15 -19.53 -7.61
CA GLY A 345 14.58 -19.83 -7.60
C GLY A 345 15.48 -18.66 -7.18
N ASP A 346 14.97 -17.43 -7.19
CA ASP A 346 15.61 -16.29 -6.52
C ASP A 346 15.22 -16.31 -5.02
N SER A 347 16.03 -15.67 -4.17
CA SER A 347 15.72 -15.48 -2.74
C SER A 347 15.71 -14.00 -2.41
N GLN A 348 14.76 -13.56 -1.59
CA GLN A 348 14.64 -12.16 -1.17
C GLN A 348 15.94 -11.64 -0.54
N GLU A 349 16.58 -12.40 0.35
CA GLU A 349 17.78 -11.97 1.07
C GLU A 349 18.95 -11.71 0.12
N ALA A 350 19.02 -12.45 -1.00
CA ALA A 350 20.02 -12.20 -2.03
C ALA A 350 19.77 -10.89 -2.78
N VAL A 351 18.50 -10.53 -3.01
CA VAL A 351 18.10 -9.28 -3.68
C VAL A 351 18.28 -8.07 -2.76
N LEU A 352 17.92 -8.19 -1.48
CA LEU A 352 17.98 -7.10 -0.50
C LEU A 352 19.35 -7.00 0.21
N GLY A 353 20.15 -8.06 0.16
CA GLY A 353 21.47 -8.16 0.78
C GLY A 353 22.52 -7.21 0.21
N PRO A 354 23.75 -7.20 0.74
CA PRO A 354 24.74 -6.16 0.44
C PRO A 354 25.08 -5.93 -1.03
N ALA A 355 25.02 -6.98 -1.85
CA ALA A 355 25.27 -6.87 -3.29
C ALA A 355 24.17 -6.11 -4.03
N LYS A 356 22.93 -6.10 -3.50
CA LYS A 356 21.72 -5.49 -4.06
C LYS A 356 21.66 -5.63 -5.58
N PRO A 357 21.66 -6.87 -6.12
CA PRO A 357 21.51 -7.07 -7.55
C PRO A 357 20.20 -6.45 -8.02
N ALA A 358 20.12 -6.16 -9.33
CA ALA A 358 18.90 -5.61 -9.89
C ALA A 358 17.76 -6.63 -9.77
N TRP A 359 16.64 -6.19 -9.18
CA TRP A 359 15.47 -7.02 -8.89
C TRP A 359 14.62 -7.25 -10.14
N SER A 360 14.24 -8.49 -10.41
CA SER A 360 13.36 -8.81 -11.54
C SER A 360 11.91 -8.92 -11.11
N THR A 361 11.00 -8.45 -11.96
CA THR A 361 9.56 -8.61 -11.75
C THR A 361 9.12 -10.06 -11.93
N VAL A 362 8.01 -10.42 -11.31
CA VAL A 362 7.39 -11.74 -11.44
C VAL A 362 6.29 -11.68 -12.49
N VAL A 363 6.28 -12.63 -13.41
CA VAL A 363 5.19 -12.79 -14.38
C VAL A 363 4.25 -13.89 -13.86
N PRO A 364 2.95 -13.63 -13.71
CA PRO A 364 2.01 -14.64 -13.23
C PRO A 364 2.06 -15.90 -14.10
N SER A 365 2.35 -17.04 -13.49
CA SER A 365 2.21 -18.31 -14.17
C SER A 365 0.73 -18.50 -14.51
N GLY A 366 0.43 -18.72 -15.79
CA GLY A 366 -0.94 -19.00 -16.23
C GLY A 366 -1.58 -20.10 -15.39
N ARG A 367 -2.81 -19.86 -14.93
CA ARG A 367 -3.65 -20.71 -14.05
C ARG A 367 -3.34 -22.21 -14.21
N VAL A 368 -2.70 -22.83 -13.21
CA VAL A 368 -2.97 -24.25 -12.91
C VAL A 368 -4.13 -24.22 -11.93
N VAL A 369 -5.35 -24.35 -12.46
CA VAL A 369 -6.49 -24.68 -11.60
C VAL A 369 -6.23 -26.09 -11.11
N ALA A 370 -5.65 -26.22 -9.91
CA ALA A 370 -5.74 -27.47 -9.19
C ALA A 370 -7.24 -27.76 -9.02
N PRO A 371 -7.75 -28.92 -9.47
CA PRO A 371 -9.15 -29.25 -9.29
C PRO A 371 -9.44 -29.19 -7.79
N ALA A 372 -10.49 -28.45 -7.42
CA ALA A 372 -10.98 -28.40 -6.06
C ALA A 372 -11.10 -29.83 -5.55
N ALA A 373 -10.34 -30.17 -4.50
CA ALA A 373 -10.46 -31.44 -3.83
C ALA A 373 -11.93 -31.58 -3.43
N THR A 374 -12.62 -32.49 -4.08
CA THR A 374 -13.95 -32.93 -3.68
C THR A 374 -13.76 -33.59 -2.33
N VAL A 375 -14.04 -32.86 -1.27
CA VAL A 375 -14.28 -33.45 0.04
C VAL A 375 -15.55 -34.28 -0.13
N ASP A 376 -15.34 -35.57 -0.37
CA ASP A 376 -16.39 -36.56 -0.36
C ASP A 376 -17.05 -36.49 1.02
N ALA A 377 -18.29 -36.02 1.04
CA ALA A 377 -19.09 -35.97 2.24
C ALA A 377 -19.48 -37.41 2.58
N GLY A 378 -18.56 -38.11 3.24
CA GLY A 378 -18.78 -39.42 3.81
C GLY A 378 -20.03 -39.39 4.68
N VAL A 379 -21.03 -40.16 4.24
CA VAL A 379 -22.24 -40.51 4.98
C VAL A 379 -21.83 -41.02 6.37
N PRO A 380 -22.40 -40.53 7.47
CA PRO A 380 -22.10 -41.06 8.80
C PRO A 380 -22.64 -42.49 8.90
N GLU A 381 -21.73 -43.46 8.94
CA GLU A 381 -22.01 -44.83 9.29
C GLU A 381 -22.44 -44.92 10.76
N ALA A 382 -23.59 -45.54 10.98
CA ALA A 382 -24.27 -45.62 12.27
C ALA A 382 -23.42 -46.37 13.31
N ALA A 383 -23.33 -45.77 14.50
CA ALA A 383 -22.67 -46.35 15.66
C ALA A 383 -23.27 -47.71 16.06
N PRO A 384 -22.46 -48.75 16.31
CA PRO A 384 -22.94 -49.96 16.97
C PRO A 384 -23.08 -49.75 18.48
N ALA A 385 -24.16 -50.33 19.00
CA ALA A 385 -24.61 -50.25 20.37
C ALA A 385 -23.61 -50.82 21.39
N ALA A 386 -23.67 -50.24 22.59
CA ALA A 386 -22.87 -50.55 23.76
C ALA A 386 -22.96 -52.02 24.21
N ALA A 387 -21.81 -52.60 24.55
CA ALA A 387 -21.69 -53.82 25.35
C ALA A 387 -21.44 -53.46 26.82
N PRO A 388 -21.88 -54.31 27.78
CA PRO A 388 -21.94 -53.98 29.19
C PRO A 388 -20.57 -54.02 29.87
N VAL A 389 -20.40 -53.08 30.81
CA VAL A 389 -19.24 -52.91 31.69
C VAL A 389 -19.24 -54.00 32.76
N THR A 390 -18.15 -54.76 32.86
CA THR A 390 -17.82 -55.57 34.04
C THR A 390 -16.80 -54.83 34.90
N ASP A 391 -17.21 -54.63 36.14
CA ASP A 391 -16.46 -54.11 37.27
C ASP A 391 -15.43 -55.15 37.76
N ALA A 392 -14.19 -54.71 37.97
CA ALA A 392 -13.19 -55.41 38.78
C ALA A 392 -12.15 -54.37 39.23
N GLY A 393 -12.17 -54.08 40.53
CA GLY A 393 -11.33 -53.06 41.15
C GLY A 393 -9.86 -53.43 41.28
N GLY A 394 -9.09 -52.48 41.84
CA GLY A 394 -7.98 -52.82 42.72
C GLY A 394 -6.68 -52.03 42.54
N LEU A 395 -6.56 -51.00 43.38
CA LEU A 395 -5.41 -50.66 44.22
C LEU A 395 -4.16 -49.93 43.67
N ASP A 396 -3.87 -48.85 44.41
CA ASP A 396 -2.57 -48.34 44.87
C ASP A 396 -1.55 -47.79 43.86
N ALA A 397 -1.26 -46.47 43.96
CA ALA A 397 -0.10 -46.00 44.76
C ALA A 397 0.19 -44.48 44.55
N THR A 398 0.08 -43.74 45.66
CA THR A 398 0.92 -42.61 46.15
C THR A 398 1.26 -41.38 45.28
N PRO A 399 1.11 -40.15 45.84
CA PRO A 399 1.69 -38.91 45.30
C PRO A 399 3.09 -38.66 45.89
N SER A 400 4.03 -38.22 45.05
CA SER A 400 5.35 -37.74 45.47
C SER A 400 5.37 -36.21 45.45
N GLU A 401 5.20 -35.60 46.62
CA GLU A 401 5.73 -34.27 46.92
C GLU A 401 7.24 -34.36 47.13
N ALA A 402 8.00 -33.40 46.61
CA ALA A 402 9.13 -32.80 47.32
C ALA A 402 9.66 -31.54 46.60
N PRO A 403 10.29 -30.61 47.34
CA PRO A 403 10.45 -29.19 47.01
C PRO A 403 11.90 -28.85 46.63
N VAL A 404 12.22 -27.55 46.45
CA VAL A 404 13.38 -26.84 47.07
C VAL A 404 13.80 -25.57 46.31
N SER A 405 14.04 -24.51 47.11
CA SER A 405 14.88 -23.30 46.95
C SER A 405 14.67 -22.36 45.76
N GLY A 406 14.61 -21.04 45.93
CA GLY A 406 15.22 -20.21 46.98
C GLY A 406 16.46 -19.51 46.43
N GLY A 407 16.34 -18.23 46.10
CA GLY A 407 17.45 -17.40 45.61
C GLY A 407 17.09 -15.92 45.64
N ALA A 408 17.27 -15.29 46.80
CA ALA A 408 17.13 -13.86 47.00
C ALA A 408 18.31 -13.10 46.36
N VAL A 409 18.01 -12.06 45.59
CA VAL A 409 19.00 -11.12 45.03
C VAL A 409 19.07 -9.90 45.94
N ALA A 410 20.25 -9.63 46.48
CA ALA A 410 20.57 -8.43 47.25
C ALA A 410 20.74 -7.20 46.34
N PRO A 411 20.36 -5.99 46.80
CA PRO A 411 20.58 -4.75 46.05
C PRO A 411 22.03 -4.24 46.19
N VAL A 412 22.61 -3.84 45.06
CA VAL A 412 23.90 -3.14 44.96
C VAL A 412 23.71 -1.66 45.31
N PRO A 413 24.61 -1.03 46.08
CA PRO A 413 24.50 0.38 46.44
C PRO A 413 24.96 1.32 45.31
N SER A 414 24.19 2.39 45.09
CA SER A 414 24.56 3.55 44.29
C SER A 414 25.61 4.39 45.01
N GLY A 415 26.82 4.44 44.47
CA GLY A 415 27.89 5.36 44.87
C GLY A 415 27.89 6.62 44.01
N MET A 416 27.86 7.78 44.67
CA MET A 416 27.99 9.12 44.09
C MET A 416 29.42 9.43 43.62
N SER A 417 29.50 10.55 42.86
CA SER A 417 30.57 11.55 42.79
C SER A 417 31.65 11.40 41.72
N GLY A 418 31.82 12.47 40.94
CA GLY A 418 32.82 12.63 39.89
C GLY A 418 32.58 13.89 39.06
N ASP A 419 32.69 15.04 39.73
CA ASP A 419 32.69 16.39 39.17
C ASP A 419 34.07 16.70 38.54
N ALA A 420 34.10 17.19 37.30
CA ALA A 420 35.22 17.85 36.58
C ALA A 420 34.89 17.83 35.07
N GLY A 421 35.04 18.85 34.26
CA GLY A 421 35.59 20.19 34.42
C GLY A 421 35.53 20.87 33.05
N SER A 422 35.46 22.20 33.08
CA SER A 422 35.48 23.13 31.96
C SER A 422 36.52 22.84 30.87
N ALA A 423 36.17 23.11 29.61
CA ALA A 423 36.96 23.97 28.72
C ALA A 423 36.22 24.25 27.39
N SER A 424 35.83 25.50 27.18
CA SER A 424 35.72 26.10 25.84
C SER A 424 37.09 26.07 25.14
N PRO A 425 37.10 26.17 23.81
CA PRO A 425 37.55 27.46 23.29
C PRO A 425 36.73 27.98 22.11
N ALA A 426 36.60 29.31 22.11
CA ALA A 426 36.29 30.08 20.92
C ALA A 426 37.54 30.16 20.02
N ARG A 427 37.36 29.91 18.73
CA ARG A 427 37.81 30.81 17.65
C ARG A 427 37.08 30.48 16.36
#